data_AF-A0A1E4CMX9-F1
#
_entry.id   AF-A0A1E4CMX9-F1
#
_cell.length_a   1.000
_cell.length_b   1.000
_cell.length_c   1.000
_cell.angle_alpha   90.00
_cell.angle_beta   90.00
_cell.angle_gamma   90.00
#
_symmetry.space_group_name_H-M   'P 1'
#
loop_
_entity.id
_entity.type
_entity.pdbx_description
1 polymer ?
#
loop_
_entity_poly.entity_id
_entity_poly.type
_entity_poly.pdbx_seq_one_letter_code
_entity_poly.pdbx_strand_id
1 'polypeptide(L)'
;MDHLPATPRDQWRRVQLARYLIDYRGVRVEHMRFDEQGRVADFGIPKAELDSTIDEGVAFRTSGCPGKVREDISACDRPYGDSPPSNIASYPFQPVAVDIRKIRHQLDMEKPGEAYVEGEELEV
;
A
#
# COMPACT_ATOMS: atom_id res chain seq x y z
N MET A 1 3.97 23.35 -4.92
CA MET A 1 4.27 21.89 -4.98
C MET A 1 3.89 21.31 -6.35
N ASP A 2 3.00 21.96 -7.10
CA ASP A 2 2.46 21.49 -8.40
C ASP A 2 3.46 21.32 -9.56
N HIS A 3 4.71 21.77 -9.40
CA HIS A 3 5.77 21.62 -10.39
C HIS A 3 6.62 20.36 -10.18
N LEU A 4 6.42 19.63 -9.08
CA LEU A 4 7.11 18.37 -8.81
C LEU A 4 6.33 17.22 -9.44
N PRO A 5 7.02 16.21 -10.00
CA PRO A 5 6.34 15.03 -10.51
C PRO A 5 5.58 14.33 -9.38
N ALA A 6 4.48 13.66 -9.73
CA ALA A 6 3.78 12.79 -8.79
C ALA A 6 4.76 11.72 -8.28
N THR A 7 4.66 11.38 -6.98
CA THR A 7 5.47 10.32 -6.39
C THR A 7 5.26 9.02 -7.17
N PRO A 8 6.34 8.33 -7.58
CA PRO A 8 6.25 7.02 -8.19
C PRO A 8 5.41 6.05 -7.34
N ARG A 9 4.60 5.24 -8.00
CA ARG A 9 3.59 4.41 -7.32
C ARG A 9 4.23 3.33 -6.45
N ASP A 10 5.36 2.77 -6.87
CA ASP A 10 6.16 1.84 -6.08
C ASP A 10 6.64 2.47 -4.76
N GLN A 11 7.18 3.69 -4.82
CA GLN A 11 7.64 4.41 -3.63
C GLN A 11 6.47 4.76 -2.71
N TRP A 12 5.33 5.17 -3.28
CA TRP A 12 4.11 5.42 -2.50
C TRP A 12 3.68 4.16 -1.73
N ARG A 13 3.66 2.99 -2.39
CA ARG A 13 3.28 1.70 -1.78
C ARG A 13 4.21 1.32 -0.64
N ARG A 14 5.53 1.48 -0.83
CA ARG A 14 6.54 1.22 0.20
C ARG A 14 6.30 2.07 1.44
N VAL A 15 6.03 3.35 1.27
CA VAL A 15 5.75 4.27 2.39
C VAL A 15 4.40 3.96 3.05
N GLN A 16 3.35 3.65 2.29
CA GLN A 16 2.05 3.25 2.82
C GLN A 16 2.18 2.02 3.73
N LEU A 17 2.88 1.00 3.25
CA LEU A 17 3.12 -0.24 3.97
C LEU A 17 3.99 0.00 5.21
N ALA A 18 5.08 0.74 5.09
CA ALA A 18 5.95 1.08 6.22
C ALA A 18 5.19 1.82 7.32
N ARG A 19 4.39 2.84 6.94
CA ARG A 19 3.55 3.59 7.88
C ARG A 19 2.56 2.68 8.59
N TYR A 20 1.84 1.82 7.86
CA TYR A 20 0.88 0.90 8.47
C TYR A 20 1.55 -0.06 9.47
N LEU A 21 2.72 -0.60 9.12
CA LEU A 21 3.48 -1.48 10.00
C LEU A 21 3.92 -0.76 11.29
N ILE A 22 4.30 0.51 11.18
CA ILE A 22 4.67 1.34 12.33
C ILE A 22 3.45 1.64 13.21
N ASP A 23 2.38 2.15 12.61
CA ASP A 23 1.21 2.63 13.33
C ASP A 23 0.42 1.48 13.99
N TYR A 24 0.33 0.31 13.33
CA TYR A 24 -0.62 -0.74 13.71
C TYR A 24 -0.02 -2.13 13.95
N ARG A 25 1.25 -2.37 13.59
CA ARG A 25 1.93 -3.65 13.83
C ARG A 25 3.12 -3.55 14.79
N GLY A 26 3.39 -2.36 15.33
CA GLY A 26 4.47 -2.13 16.29
C GLY A 26 5.89 -2.25 15.69
N VAL A 27 6.01 -2.25 14.36
CA VAL A 27 7.31 -2.22 13.68
C VAL A 27 7.95 -0.86 13.92
N ARG A 28 9.28 -0.83 14.05
CA ARG A 28 10.01 0.42 14.27
C ARG A 28 10.90 0.71 13.07
N VAL A 29 11.09 1.98 12.75
CA VAL A 29 11.86 2.40 11.57
C VAL A 29 13.31 1.87 11.60
N GLU A 30 13.90 1.72 12.78
CA GLU A 30 15.24 1.13 12.94
C GLU A 30 15.34 -0.35 12.54
N HIS A 31 14.21 -1.06 12.41
CA HIS A 31 14.19 -2.44 11.90
C HIS A 31 14.18 -2.47 10.37
N MET A 32 13.82 -1.36 9.71
CA MET A 32 13.75 -1.27 8.25
C MET A 32 15.12 -1.01 7.64
N ARG A 33 15.32 -1.50 6.42
CA ARG A 33 16.51 -1.18 5.60
C ARG A 33 16.09 -0.36 4.40
N PHE A 34 16.96 0.57 4.02
CA PHE A 34 16.77 1.47 2.90
C PHE A 34 17.81 1.19 1.82
N ASP A 35 17.41 1.28 0.56
CA ASP A 35 18.34 1.22 -0.57
C ASP A 35 19.13 2.52 -0.74
N GLU A 36 20.04 2.56 -1.71
CA GLU A 36 20.88 3.73 -2.01
C GLU A 36 20.07 4.96 -2.47
N GLN A 37 18.81 4.76 -2.90
CA GLN A 37 17.89 5.83 -3.27
C GLN A 37 17.00 6.27 -2.10
N GLY A 38 17.20 5.71 -0.89
CA GLY A 38 16.41 6.02 0.30
C GLY A 38 15.02 5.37 0.32
N ARG A 39 14.77 4.35 -0.49
CA ARG A 39 13.50 3.62 -0.52
C ARG A 39 13.56 2.44 0.44
N VAL A 40 12.43 2.09 1.06
CA VAL A 40 12.35 0.92 1.94
C VAL A 40 12.58 -0.35 1.11
N ALA A 41 13.67 -1.05 1.38
CA ALA A 41 14.07 -2.30 0.73
C ALA A 41 13.71 -3.53 1.58
N ASP A 42 13.68 -3.38 2.90
CA ASP A 42 13.30 -4.42 3.86
C ASP A 42 12.49 -3.77 4.99
N PHE A 43 11.37 -4.40 5.37
CA PHE A 43 10.48 -3.92 6.42
C PHE A 43 10.85 -4.42 7.82
N GLY A 44 11.84 -5.31 7.94
CA GLY A 44 12.33 -5.81 9.22
C GLY A 44 11.41 -6.82 9.91
N ILE A 45 10.53 -7.48 9.13
CA ILE A 45 9.58 -8.49 9.63
C ILE A 45 9.64 -9.78 8.78
N PRO A 46 9.18 -10.93 9.31
CA PRO A 46 9.13 -12.17 8.56
C PRO A 46 8.31 -12.05 7.27
N LYS A 47 8.77 -12.68 6.18
CA LYS A 47 8.09 -12.64 4.88
C LYS A 47 6.62 -13.06 4.95
N ALA A 48 6.28 -14.08 5.74
CA ALA A 48 4.90 -14.55 5.90
C ALA A 48 3.98 -13.48 6.53
N GLU A 49 4.50 -12.71 7.49
CA GLU A 49 3.75 -11.62 8.13
C GLU A 49 3.58 -10.42 7.19
N LEU A 50 4.63 -10.11 6.42
CA LEU A 50 4.58 -9.10 5.37
C LEU A 50 3.56 -9.48 4.30
N ASP A 51 3.59 -10.72 3.82
CA ASP A 51 2.66 -11.22 2.81
C ASP A 51 1.22 -11.18 3.31
N SER A 52 0.96 -11.63 4.55
CA SER A 52 -0.37 -11.55 5.16
C SER A 52 -0.86 -10.10 5.25
N THR A 53 0.00 -9.17 5.66
CA THR A 53 -0.37 -7.74 5.77
C THR A 53 -0.68 -7.13 4.41
N ILE A 54 0.05 -7.53 3.35
CA ILE A 54 -0.24 -7.10 2.00
C ILE A 54 -1.59 -7.67 1.52
N ASP A 55 -1.83 -8.96 1.75
CA ASP A 55 -3.06 -9.65 1.33
C ASP A 55 -4.31 -9.12 2.04
N GLU A 56 -4.20 -8.67 3.29
CA GLU A 56 -5.28 -8.01 4.01
C GLU A 56 -5.73 -6.70 3.31
N GLY A 57 -4.84 -6.05 2.56
CA GLY A 57 -5.13 -4.83 1.78
C GLY A 57 -5.34 -3.55 2.60
N VAL A 58 -5.44 -3.65 3.93
CA VAL A 58 -5.79 -2.53 4.83
C VAL A 58 -4.74 -1.43 4.77
N ALA A 59 -3.46 -1.79 4.68
CA ALA A 59 -2.33 -0.84 4.61
C ALA A 59 -2.42 0.14 3.43
N PHE A 60 -3.18 -0.22 2.39
CA PHE A 60 -3.31 0.56 1.15
C PHE A 60 -4.62 1.36 1.08
N ARG A 61 -5.44 1.29 2.13
CA ARG A 61 -6.67 2.07 2.22
C ARG A 61 -6.40 3.52 2.60
N THR A 62 -7.37 4.38 2.34
CA THR A 62 -7.40 5.75 2.88
C THR A 62 -7.22 5.70 4.40
N SER A 63 -6.36 6.58 4.92
CA SER A 63 -5.89 6.54 6.31
C SER A 63 -5.76 7.94 6.90
N GLY A 64 -5.64 8.02 8.23
CA GLY A 64 -5.31 9.25 8.96
C GLY A 64 -6.40 9.69 9.95
N CYS A 65 -7.67 9.46 9.62
CA CYS A 65 -8.75 9.62 10.59
C CYS A 65 -8.86 8.36 11.47
N PRO A 66 -9.00 8.46 12.80
CA PRO A 66 -9.30 7.31 13.64
C PRO A 66 -10.55 6.57 13.18
N GLY A 67 -10.48 5.24 13.15
CA GLY A 67 -11.58 4.41 12.70
C GLY A 67 -12.71 4.27 13.71
N LYS A 68 -13.96 4.21 13.21
CA LYS A 68 -15.15 3.96 14.04
C LYS A 68 -15.43 2.47 14.28
N VAL A 69 -15.05 1.62 13.33
CA VAL A 69 -15.34 0.17 13.34
C VAL A 69 -14.12 -0.64 13.76
N ARG A 70 -12.95 -0.27 13.24
CA ARG A 70 -11.64 -0.83 13.58
C ARG A 70 -10.64 0.31 13.56
N GLU A 71 -9.70 0.34 14.50
CA GLU A 71 -8.80 1.50 14.73
C GLU A 71 -7.96 1.88 13.50
N ASP A 72 -7.58 0.88 12.72
CA ASP A 72 -6.77 0.93 11.50
C ASP A 72 -7.58 1.13 10.20
N ILE A 73 -8.92 1.22 10.29
CA ILE A 73 -9.79 1.55 9.16
C ILE A 73 -10.29 2.98 9.32
N SER A 74 -9.77 3.89 8.51
CA SER A 74 -10.16 5.30 8.55
C SER A 74 -11.67 5.51 8.49
N ALA A 75 -12.19 6.35 9.39
CA ALA A 75 -13.60 6.78 9.34
C ALA A 75 -13.89 7.72 8.15
N CYS A 76 -12.86 8.36 7.62
CA CYS A 76 -12.94 9.19 6.43
C CYS A 76 -12.74 8.32 5.19
N ASP A 77 -13.69 8.38 4.25
CA ASP A 77 -13.68 7.67 2.98
C ASP A 77 -13.59 8.63 1.77
N ARG A 78 -13.16 9.89 2.00
CA ARG A 78 -13.04 10.90 0.93
C ARG A 78 -12.23 10.30 -0.23
N PRO A 79 -12.86 10.06 -1.37
CA PRO A 79 -12.24 9.27 -2.42
C PRO A 79 -11.25 10.15 -3.20
N TYR A 80 -10.15 9.53 -3.67
CA TYR A 80 -9.28 10.10 -4.70
C TYR A 80 -8.63 11.45 -4.35
N GLY A 81 -8.37 11.70 -3.06
CA GLY A 81 -7.73 12.95 -2.60
C GLY A 81 -6.25 13.07 -2.98
N ASP A 82 -5.60 11.95 -3.27
CA ASP A 82 -4.15 11.81 -3.53
C ASP A 82 -3.85 11.24 -4.92
N SER A 83 -4.88 10.96 -5.73
CA SER A 83 -4.76 10.25 -7.00
C SER A 83 -6.04 10.28 -7.83
N PRO A 84 -5.98 10.14 -9.16
CA PRO A 84 -7.17 9.93 -9.99
C PRO A 84 -7.72 8.50 -9.84
N PRO A 85 -9.02 8.26 -10.14
CA PRO A 85 -9.62 6.92 -10.12
C PRO A 85 -8.93 5.90 -11.02
N SER A 86 -8.28 6.35 -12.10
CA SER A 86 -7.53 5.49 -13.03
C SER A 86 -6.15 5.07 -12.53
N ASN A 87 -5.65 5.65 -11.44
CA ASN A 87 -4.34 5.31 -10.86
C ASN A 87 -4.37 5.52 -9.34
N ILE A 88 -5.19 4.74 -8.65
CA ILE A 88 -5.49 4.89 -7.22
C ILE A 88 -4.22 4.73 -6.36
N ALA A 89 -3.96 5.74 -5.51
CA ALA A 89 -2.95 5.73 -4.47
C ALA A 89 -3.50 5.19 -3.16
N SER A 90 -4.59 5.74 -2.63
CA SER A 90 -5.23 5.20 -1.43
C SER A 90 -6.62 4.72 -1.76
N TYR A 91 -6.91 3.45 -1.48
CA TYR A 91 -8.20 2.85 -1.77
C TYR A 91 -9.25 3.33 -0.74
N PRO A 92 -10.32 4.03 -1.15
CA PRO A 92 -11.37 4.43 -0.21
C PRO A 92 -12.25 3.25 0.23
N PHE A 93 -12.07 2.09 -0.40
CA PHE A 93 -12.77 0.83 -0.13
C PHE A 93 -11.78 -0.30 0.20
N GLN A 94 -12.31 -1.47 0.57
CA GLN A 94 -11.50 -2.67 0.76
C GLN A 94 -10.96 -3.16 -0.61
N PRO A 95 -9.64 -3.26 -0.82
CA PRO A 95 -9.08 -3.79 -2.07
C PRO A 95 -9.57 -5.23 -2.32
N VAL A 96 -9.95 -5.53 -3.55
CA VAL A 96 -10.32 -6.88 -3.98
C VAL A 96 -9.13 -7.62 -4.59
N ALA A 97 -9.29 -8.88 -5.00
CA ALA A 97 -8.17 -9.71 -5.46
C ALA A 97 -7.33 -9.08 -6.58
N VAL A 98 -7.97 -8.38 -7.53
CA VAL A 98 -7.25 -7.71 -8.62
C VAL A 98 -6.42 -6.52 -8.12
N ASP A 99 -6.96 -5.75 -7.17
CA ASP A 99 -6.22 -4.65 -6.54
C ASP A 99 -5.02 -5.17 -5.76
N ILE A 100 -5.15 -6.29 -5.06
CA ILE A 100 -4.05 -6.92 -4.32
C ILE A 100 -2.93 -7.35 -5.28
N ARG A 101 -3.26 -7.95 -6.43
CA ARG A 101 -2.25 -8.28 -7.45
C ARG A 101 -1.55 -7.02 -7.97
N LYS A 102 -2.31 -5.96 -8.28
CA LYS A 102 -1.75 -4.66 -8.68
C LYS A 102 -0.82 -4.05 -7.62
N ILE A 103 -1.22 -4.09 -6.35
CA ILE A 103 -0.43 -3.63 -5.21
C ILE A 103 0.89 -4.42 -5.11
N ARG A 104 0.82 -5.75 -5.24
CA ARG A 104 1.99 -6.64 -5.21
C ARG A 104 2.93 -6.37 -6.38
N HIS A 105 2.39 -6.18 -7.58
CA HIS A 105 3.15 -5.78 -8.75
C HIS A 105 3.90 -4.45 -8.52
N GLN A 106 3.22 -3.44 -7.99
CA GLN A 106 3.81 -2.15 -7.66
C GLN A 106 4.88 -2.21 -6.56
N LEU A 107 4.83 -3.22 -5.69
CA LEU A 107 5.84 -3.47 -4.66
C LEU A 107 7.01 -4.32 -5.15
N ASP A 108 6.94 -4.87 -6.37
CA ASP A 108 7.85 -5.92 -6.86
C ASP A 108 7.81 -7.18 -5.97
N MET A 109 6.59 -7.59 -5.59
CA MET A 109 6.30 -8.69 -4.65
C MET A 109 5.14 -9.58 -5.12
N GLU A 110 5.07 -9.84 -6.42
CA GLU A 110 4.10 -10.76 -7.01
C GLU A 110 4.23 -12.18 -6.46
N LYS A 111 3.10 -12.88 -6.33
CA LYS A 111 3.08 -14.29 -5.96
C LYS A 111 3.23 -15.16 -7.21
N PRO A 112 3.90 -16.33 -7.11
CA PRO A 112 3.97 -17.27 -8.23
C PRO A 112 2.57 -17.64 -8.74
N GLY A 113 2.32 -17.43 -10.04
CA GLY A 113 1.03 -17.73 -10.67
C GLY A 113 -0.06 -16.67 -10.48
N GLU A 114 0.23 -15.54 -9.81
CA GLU A 114 -0.70 -14.43 -9.58
C GLU A 114 -0.13 -13.10 -10.09
N ALA A 115 0.54 -13.12 -11.25
CA ALA A 115 1.04 -11.90 -11.88
C ALA A 115 -0.13 -10.97 -12.25
N TYR A 116 0.07 -9.67 -12.10
CA TYR A 116 -0.89 -8.66 -12.53
C TYR A 116 -0.64 -8.30 -13.99
N VAL A 117 -1.71 -8.25 -14.80
CA VAL A 117 -1.67 -7.68 -16.15
C VAL A 117 -2.22 -6.27 -16.11
N GLU A 118 -1.46 -5.29 -16.61
CA GLU A 118 -1.88 -3.89 -16.56
C GLU A 118 -3.25 -3.66 -17.21
N GLY A 119 -4.20 -3.13 -16.43
CA GLY A 119 -5.55 -2.83 -16.88
C GLY A 119 -6.59 -3.92 -16.57
N GLU A 120 -6.18 -5.09 -16.07
CA GLU A 120 -7.12 -6.18 -15.73
C GLU A 120 -8.13 -5.80 -14.62
N GLU A 121 -7.85 -4.77 -13.83
CA GLU A 121 -8.75 -4.22 -12.82
C GLU A 121 -9.94 -3.44 -13.41
N LEU A 122 -9.86 -3.05 -14.68
CA LEU A 122 -10.93 -2.35 -15.41
C LEU A 122 -11.87 -3.33 -16.14
N GLU A 123 -11.49 -4.60 -16.21
CA GLU A 123 -12.24 -5.66 -16.89
C GLU A 123 -13.21 -6.42 -15.95
N VAL A 124 -13.21 -6.06 -14.66
CA VAL A 124 -13.98 -6.72 -13.58
C VAL A 124 -15.35 -6.09 -13.37
#